data_AF-X0UD90-F1
#
_entry.id   AF-X0UD90-F1
#
_cell.length_a   1.000
_cell.length_b   1.000
_cell.length_c   1.000
_cell.angle_alpha   90.00
_cell.angle_beta   90.00
_cell.angle_gamma   90.00
#
_symmetry.space_group_name_H-M   'P 1'
#
loop_
_entity.id
_entity.type
_entity.pdbx_description
1 polymer ?
#
loop_
_entity_poly.entity_id
_entity_poly.type
_entity_poly.pdbx_seq_one_letter_code
_entity_poly.pdbx_strand_id
1 'polypeptide(L)'
;ECIREVREFADFIGSTGQMYNRVKNNTTLENEFCIGTEKGLMERMAQDFPNKIFHLISEKLLCYNMKKNTIELMRYVLDHLDDPMFEVKVPPEIAKKALKPIEKMLEYS
;
A
#
# COMPACT_ATOMS: atom_id res chain seq x y z
N GLU A 1 6.01 10.56 0.41
CA GLU A 1 7.20 9.68 0.34
C GLU A 1 8.14 10.06 -0.79
N CYS A 2 7.63 10.32 -2.01
CA CYS A 2 8.45 10.83 -3.11
C CYS A 2 9.18 12.15 -2.76
N ILE A 3 10.37 12.32 -3.37
CA ILE A 3 11.12 13.57 -3.29
C ILE A 3 10.30 14.74 -3.84
N ARG A 4 10.67 15.97 -3.45
CA ARG A 4 9.88 17.16 -3.75
C ARG A 4 9.73 17.39 -5.25
N GLU A 5 10.82 17.24 -5.99
CA GLU A 5 10.91 17.45 -7.42
C GLU A 5 9.89 16.57 -8.15
N VAL A 6 9.80 15.28 -7.80
CA VAL A 6 8.82 14.34 -8.37
C VAL A 6 7.38 14.77 -8.05
N ARG A 7 7.12 15.26 -6.83
CA ARG A 7 5.79 15.70 -6.42
C ARG A 7 5.35 16.96 -7.18
N GLU A 8 6.26 17.88 -7.46
CA GLU A 8 5.95 19.11 -8.20
C GLU A 8 5.54 18.85 -9.66
N PHE A 9 5.93 17.71 -10.24
CA PHE A 9 5.51 17.28 -11.58
C PHE A 9 4.22 16.43 -11.61
N ALA A 10 3.68 16.03 -10.45
CA ALA A 10 2.55 15.10 -10.40
C ALA A 10 1.19 15.81 -10.50
N ASP A 11 0.28 15.28 -11.32
CA ASP A 11 -1.11 15.76 -11.39
C ASP A 11 -1.90 15.49 -10.10
N PHE A 12 -1.48 14.49 -9.33
CA PHE A 12 -2.10 14.10 -8.08
C PHE A 12 -1.07 13.55 -7.08
N ILE A 13 -1.20 13.96 -5.82
CA ILE A 13 -0.36 13.51 -4.71
C ILE A 13 -1.28 13.01 -3.59
N GLY A 14 -1.09 11.76 -3.17
CA GLY A 14 -1.87 11.18 -2.08
C GLY A 14 -1.32 9.83 -1.64
N SER A 15 -1.94 9.25 -0.61
CA SER A 15 -1.70 7.87 -0.19
C SER A 15 -2.20 6.88 -1.24
N THR A 16 -1.79 5.62 -1.14
CA THR A 16 -2.24 4.55 -2.05
C THR A 16 -3.77 4.43 -2.09
N GLY A 17 -4.45 4.56 -0.95
CA GLY A 17 -5.91 4.58 -0.88
C GLY A 17 -6.54 5.80 -1.56
N GLN A 18 -5.93 6.98 -1.41
CA GLN A 18 -6.38 8.19 -2.11
C GLN A 18 -6.17 8.08 -3.62
N MET A 19 -5.04 7.53 -4.08
CA MET A 19 -4.77 7.28 -5.49
C MET A 19 -5.79 6.29 -6.08
N TYR A 20 -6.05 5.18 -5.39
CA TYR A 20 -7.05 4.19 -5.81
C TYR A 20 -8.44 4.82 -5.92
N ASN A 21 -8.86 5.61 -4.93
CA ASN A 21 -10.16 6.29 -4.94
C ASN A 21 -10.23 7.36 -6.03
N ARG A 22 -9.12 8.06 -6.32
CA ARG A 22 -9.05 9.02 -7.42
C ARG A 22 -9.34 8.32 -8.75
N VAL A 23 -8.75 7.15 -9.01
CA VAL A 23 -9.00 6.35 -10.22
C VAL A 23 -10.42 5.78 -10.24
N LYS A 24 -10.87 5.22 -9.11
CA LYS A 24 -12.21 4.61 -8.96
C LYS A 24 -13.34 5.62 -9.23
N ASN A 25 -13.20 6.82 -8.69
CA ASN A 25 -14.21 7.88 -8.80
C ASN A 25 -13.96 8.79 -9.99
N ASN A 26 -12.98 8.46 -10.85
CA ASN A 26 -12.67 9.27 -12.01
C ASN A 26 -13.79 9.17 -13.05
N THR A 27 -14.58 10.22 -13.19
CA THR A 27 -15.64 10.37 -14.19
C THR A 27 -15.17 11.10 -15.45
N THR A 28 -13.90 11.48 -15.54
CA THR A 28 -13.34 12.20 -16.70
C THR A 28 -12.93 11.23 -17.83
N LEU A 29 -12.47 11.79 -18.94
CA LEU A 29 -11.93 11.05 -20.10
C LEU A 29 -10.54 10.43 -19.83
N GLU A 30 -9.96 10.65 -18.65
CA GLU A 30 -8.65 10.11 -18.28
C GLU A 30 -8.70 8.58 -18.17
N ASN A 31 -8.05 7.93 -19.12
CA ASN A 31 -7.96 6.48 -19.19
C ASN A 31 -6.52 5.96 -19.07
N GLU A 32 -5.53 6.83 -18.88
CA GLU A 32 -4.13 6.47 -18.78
C GLU A 32 -3.50 7.13 -17.56
N PHE A 33 -2.74 6.36 -16.77
CA PHE A 33 -2.21 6.79 -15.47
C PHE A 33 -0.76 6.36 -15.28
N CYS A 34 0.11 7.30 -14.90
CA CYS A 34 1.47 7.04 -14.46
C CYS A 34 1.53 6.93 -12.94
N ILE A 35 1.98 5.79 -12.40
CA ILE A 35 1.93 5.45 -10.98
C ILE A 35 3.31 5.57 -10.35
N GLY A 36 3.47 6.52 -9.43
CA GLY A 36 4.71 6.82 -8.70
C GLY A 36 4.79 6.21 -7.31
N THR A 37 4.35 4.96 -7.14
CA THR A 37 4.45 4.22 -5.87
C THR A 37 4.78 2.75 -6.14
N GLU A 38 4.70 1.89 -5.13
CA GLU A 38 5.00 0.47 -5.25
C GLU A 38 4.14 -0.25 -6.31
N LYS A 39 4.77 -1.15 -7.08
CA LYS A 39 4.20 -1.86 -8.22
C LYS A 39 2.86 -2.55 -7.93
N GLY A 40 2.68 -3.09 -6.73
CA GLY A 40 1.48 -3.82 -6.32
C GLY A 40 0.21 -2.97 -6.37
N LEU A 41 0.28 -1.65 -6.13
CA LEU A 41 -0.89 -0.79 -6.30
C LEU A 41 -1.31 -0.70 -7.77
N MET A 42 -0.34 -0.55 -8.67
CA MET A 42 -0.58 -0.50 -10.11
C MET A 42 -1.21 -1.80 -10.60
N GLU A 43 -0.64 -2.95 -10.23
CA GLU A 43 -1.17 -4.27 -10.57
C GLU A 43 -2.63 -4.44 -10.07
N ARG A 44 -2.92 -3.97 -8.86
CA ARG A 44 -4.28 -3.99 -8.31
C ARG A 44 -5.25 -3.11 -9.09
N MET A 45 -4.85 -1.88 -9.44
CA MET A 45 -5.70 -0.98 -10.21
C MET A 45 -5.95 -1.50 -11.64
N ALA A 46 -4.94 -2.11 -12.28
CA ALA A 46 -5.10 -2.72 -13.59
C ALA A 46 -6.10 -3.90 -13.56
N GLN A 47 -6.13 -4.68 -12.48
CA GLN A 47 -7.11 -5.74 -12.28
C GLN A 47 -8.53 -5.21 -12.05
N ASP A 48 -8.67 -4.21 -11.18
CA ASP A 48 -9.99 -3.67 -10.81
C ASP A 48 -10.59 -2.76 -11.90
N PHE A 49 -9.74 -2.14 -12.73
CA PHE A 49 -10.13 -1.19 -13.79
C PHE A 49 -9.52 -1.58 -15.15
N PRO A 50 -9.92 -2.71 -15.75
CA PRO A 50 -9.27 -3.27 -16.95
C PRO A 50 -9.41 -2.39 -18.22
N ASN A 51 -10.35 -1.45 -18.23
CA ASN A 51 -10.54 -0.51 -19.33
C ASN A 51 -9.62 0.73 -19.24
N LYS A 52 -8.82 0.83 -18.18
CA LYS A 52 -7.85 1.90 -17.96
C LYS A 52 -6.43 1.35 -18.12
N ILE A 53 -5.54 2.21 -18.59
CA ILE A 53 -4.14 1.91 -18.88
C ILE A 53 -3.30 2.46 -17.72
N PHE A 54 -2.38 1.63 -17.22
CA PHE A 54 -1.51 2.00 -16.12
C PHE A 54 -0.04 1.77 -16.47
N HIS A 55 0.78 2.77 -16.17
CA HIS A 55 2.22 2.75 -16.35
C HIS A 55 2.91 2.92 -15.02
N LEU A 56 3.94 2.12 -14.76
CA LEU A 56 4.81 2.33 -13.61
C LEU A 56 5.93 3.29 -14.00
N ILE A 57 6.18 4.33 -13.20
CA ILE A 57 7.19 5.34 -13.54
C ILE A 57 8.62 4.74 -13.50
N SER A 58 8.82 3.67 -12.73
CA SER A 58 10.06 2.91 -12.73
C SER A 58 9.85 1.48 -12.24
N GLU A 59 10.42 0.50 -12.94
CA GLU A 59 10.42 -0.92 -12.51
C GLU A 59 11.13 -1.16 -11.16
N LYS A 60 11.93 -0.18 -10.70
CA LYS A 60 12.61 -0.23 -9.40
C LYS A 60 11.66 0.02 -8.22
N LEU A 61 10.42 0.43 -8.46
CA LEU A 61 9.41 0.67 -7.41
C LEU A 61 8.82 -0.65 -6.90
N LEU A 62 9.68 -1.53 -6.40
CA LEU A 62 9.34 -2.84 -5.85
C LEU A 62 9.83 -2.93 -4.40
N CYS A 63 8.92 -3.15 -3.46
CA CYS A 63 9.28 -3.34 -2.07
C CYS A 63 9.61 -4.82 -1.79
N TYR A 64 10.90 -5.16 -1.75
CA TYR A 64 11.36 -6.53 -1.54
C TYR A 64 10.77 -7.18 -0.27
N ASN A 65 10.66 -6.43 0.83
CA ASN A 65 10.09 -6.96 2.08
C ASN A 65 8.60 -7.31 1.95
N MET A 66 7.82 -6.55 1.17
CA MET A 66 6.41 -6.88 0.93
C MET A 66 6.25 -8.17 0.10
N LYS A 67 7.20 -8.45 -0.80
CA LYS A 67 7.17 -9.65 -1.66
C LYS A 67 7.67 -10.93 -0.95
N LYS A 68 8.06 -10.85 0.31
CA LYS A 68 8.37 -12.05 1.14
C LYS A 68 7.11 -12.85 1.49
N ASN A 69 5.94 -12.23 1.44
CA ASN A 69 4.67 -12.90 1.70
C ASN A 69 4.26 -13.66 0.43
N THR A 70 4.33 -14.99 0.45
CA THR A 70 3.92 -15.86 -0.66
C THR A 70 2.66 -16.65 -0.31
N ILE A 71 2.02 -17.25 -1.31
CA ILE A 71 0.83 -18.09 -1.11
C ILE A 71 1.18 -19.31 -0.23
N GLU A 72 2.36 -19.89 -0.43
CA GLU A 72 2.85 -21.04 0.33
C GLU A 72 3.08 -20.68 1.79
N LEU A 73 3.66 -19.50 2.07
CA LEU A 73 3.84 -19.01 3.43
C LEU A 73 2.49 -18.74 4.10
N MET A 74 1.56 -18.08 3.38
CA MET A 74 0.21 -17.84 3.91
C MET A 74 -0.52 -19.15 4.23
N ARG A 75 -0.45 -20.13 3.33
CA ARG A 75 -1.03 -21.47 3.58
C ARG A 75 -0.40 -22.12 4.81
N TYR A 76 0.94 -22.11 4.88
CA TYR A 76 1.66 -22.67 6.01
C TYR A 76 1.21 -22.05 7.34
N VAL A 77 1.13 -20.73 7.42
CA VAL A 77 0.67 -20.03 8.63
C VAL A 77 -0.77 -20.38 8.98
N LEU A 78 -1.67 -20.47 7.99
CA LEU A 78 -3.07 -20.85 8.22
C LEU A 78 -3.24 -22.31 8.67
N ASP A 79 -2.39 -23.22 8.21
CA ASP A 79 -2.39 -24.63 8.64
C ASP A 79 -1.78 -24.80 10.06
N HIS A 80 -1.04 -23.81 10.56
CA HIS A 80 -0.29 -23.85 11.81
C HIS A 80 -0.57 -22.63 12.70
N LEU A 81 -1.85 -22.31 12.93
CA LEU A 81 -2.23 -21.13 13.74
C LEU A 81 -1.71 -21.17 15.18
N ASP A 82 -1.45 -22.37 15.72
CA ASP A 82 -0.90 -22.57 17.06
C ASP A 82 0.63 -22.43 17.12
N ASP A 83 1.31 -22.20 15.99
CA ASP A 83 2.76 -21.98 15.95
C ASP A 83 3.11 -20.59 16.51
N PRO A 84 3.77 -20.49 17.68
CA PRO A 84 4.11 -19.21 18.28
C PRO A 84 5.15 -18.42 17.48
N MET A 85 5.80 -19.02 16.47
CA MET A 85 6.81 -18.35 15.65
C MET A 85 6.24 -17.17 14.86
N PHE A 86 4.97 -17.25 14.40
CA PHE A 86 4.32 -16.19 13.62
C PHE A 86 3.44 -15.26 14.47
N GLU A 87 3.24 -15.58 15.74
CA GLU A 87 2.47 -14.75 16.65
C GLU A 87 3.23 -13.44 16.94
N VAL A 88 2.68 -12.31 16.47
CA VAL A 88 3.28 -11.00 16.70
C VAL A 88 3.10 -10.59 18.17
N LYS A 89 4.18 -10.64 18.94
CA LYS A 89 4.20 -10.21 20.35
C LYS A 89 4.94 -8.90 20.51
N VAL A 90 4.32 -7.97 21.23
CA VAL A 90 4.94 -6.69 21.62
C VAL A 90 4.94 -6.61 23.15
N PRO A 91 6.08 -6.28 23.80
CA PRO A 91 6.13 -6.12 25.25
C PRO A 91 5.06 -5.13 25.75
N PRO A 92 4.32 -5.44 26.83
CA PRO A 92 3.18 -4.62 27.28
C PRO A 92 3.52 -3.14 27.50
N GLU A 93 4.70 -2.86 28.06
CA GLU A 93 5.17 -1.49 28.29
C GLU A 93 5.44 -0.72 26.99
N ILE A 94 5.90 -1.41 25.94
CA ILE A 94 6.10 -0.81 24.62
C ILE A 94 4.74 -0.58 23.95
N ALA A 95 3.86 -1.57 23.96
CA ALA A 95 2.52 -1.48 23.38
C ALA A 95 1.72 -0.30 23.99
N LYS A 96 1.72 -0.18 25.33
CA LYS A 96 1.02 0.90 26.05
C LYS A 96 1.55 2.29 25.68
N LYS A 97 2.87 2.42 25.45
CA LYS A 97 3.47 3.70 25.05
C LYS A 97 3.20 4.03 23.58
N ALA A 98 3.30 3.03 22.70
CA ALA A 98 3.06 3.17 21.27
C ALA A 98 1.59 3.44 20.94
N LEU A 99 0.65 2.94 21.74
CA LEU A 99 -0.78 3.13 21.52
C LEU A 99 -1.22 4.59 21.65
N LYS A 100 -0.65 5.34 22.60
CA LYS A 100 -1.02 6.74 22.86
C LYS A 100 -0.94 7.66 21.62
N PRO A 101 0.18 7.73 20.87
CA PRO A 101 0.23 8.55 19.65
C PRO A 101 -0.65 7.99 18.52
N ILE A 102 -0.88 6.68 18.46
CA ILE A 102 -1.76 6.07 17.45
C ILE A 102 -3.21 6.48 17.68
N GLU A 103 -3.69 6.39 18.93
CA GLU A 103 -5.06 6.82 19.29
C GLU A 103 -5.27 8.31 18.99
N LYS A 104 -4.29 9.17 19.34
CA LYS A 104 -4.35 10.60 19.00
C LYS A 104 -4.36 10.85 17.50
N MET A 105 -3.59 10.10 16.72
CA MET A 105 -3.61 10.20 15.25
C MET A 105 -5.01 9.90 14.72
N LEU A 106 -5.67 8.85 15.21
CA LEU A 106 -7.01 8.46 14.80
C LEU A 106 -8.09 9.47 15.24
N GLU A 107 -7.91 10.12 16.40
CA GLU A 107 -8.82 11.19 16.86
C GLU A 107 -8.78 12.44 15.96
N TYR A 108 -7.64 12.72 15.32
CA TYR A 108 -7.44 13.89 14.47
C TYR A 108 -7.63 13.64 12.96
N SER A 109 -7.80 12.38 12.55
CA SER A 109 -7.94 11.98 11.14
C SER A 109 -9.38 11.98 10.67
#